data_AF-A0A851NP89-F1
#
_entry.id   AF-A0A851NP89-F1
#
_cell.length_a   1.000
_cell.length_b   1.000
_cell.length_c   1.000
_cell.angle_alpha   90.00
_cell.angle_beta   90.00
_cell.angle_gamma   90.00
#
_symmetry.space_group_name_H-M   'P 1'
#
loop_
_entity.id
_entity.type
_entity.pdbx_description
1 polymer ?
#
loop_
_entity_poly.entity_id
_entity_poly.type
_entity_poly.pdbx_seq_one_letter_code
_entity_poly.pdbx_strand_id
1 'polypeptide(L)'
;EKKSENPAASPVVCYQSNRDELRRRVIQWLEAEIIPDGWFSKGSNYSEILDKYFKANPLTSSHLSLQSFDDGDSRLDSTEFLKFVEQNETAVNITTYMDQETNKLLRGLCVDALIELSDENADWKLSFSEFLKCLSPSFNPPEKKCALEDETYEDGAETQVECNRCVCACGNWVCTAMTCEGKTEKMPARRQQPDQDLTEEELARYVQELQKHQETAEKTKRMSTKEM
;
A
#
# COMPACT_ATOMS: atom_id res chain seq x y z
N GLU A 1 -22.45 -22.53 -30.13
CA GLU A 1 -21.79 -22.93 -28.87
C GLU A 1 -21.76 -21.74 -27.92
N LYS A 2 -21.99 -21.96 -26.62
CA LYS A 2 -21.84 -20.93 -25.57
C LYS A 2 -20.36 -20.56 -25.46
N LYS A 3 -20.00 -19.31 -25.77
CA LYS A 3 -18.66 -18.77 -25.55
C LYS A 3 -18.45 -18.68 -24.03
N SER A 4 -17.56 -19.52 -23.51
CA SER A 4 -17.09 -19.44 -22.13
C SER A 4 -16.29 -18.15 -22.00
N GLU A 5 -16.94 -17.08 -21.53
CA GLU A 5 -16.21 -15.94 -20.96
C GLU A 5 -15.55 -16.47 -19.69
N ASN A 6 -14.24 -16.70 -19.73
CA ASN A 6 -13.49 -16.94 -18.50
C ASN A 6 -13.62 -15.66 -17.67
N PRO A 7 -14.22 -15.70 -16.48
CA PRO A 7 -14.22 -14.53 -15.61
C PRO A 7 -12.77 -14.15 -15.32
N ALA A 8 -12.46 -12.86 -15.42
CA ALA A 8 -11.17 -12.32 -15.01
C ALA A 8 -10.84 -12.81 -13.59
N ALA A 9 -9.62 -13.30 -13.38
CA ALA A 9 -9.17 -13.70 -12.04
C ALA A 9 -9.29 -12.50 -11.07
N SER A 10 -9.70 -12.75 -9.83
CA SER A 10 -9.82 -11.70 -8.82
C SER A 10 -8.46 -11.06 -8.52
N PRO A 11 -8.38 -9.72 -8.37
CA PRO A 11 -7.15 -9.06 -7.97
C PRO A 11 -6.76 -9.48 -6.54
N VAL A 12 -5.46 -9.49 -6.26
CA VAL A 12 -4.93 -9.67 -4.90
C VAL A 12 -5.05 -8.33 -4.18
N VAL A 13 -5.79 -8.31 -3.08
CA VAL A 13 -6.12 -7.09 -2.34
C VAL A 13 -6.09 -7.32 -0.84
N CYS A 14 -5.77 -6.27 -0.07
CA CYS A 14 -5.94 -6.30 1.37
C CYS A 14 -7.37 -5.91 1.76
N TYR A 15 -8.23 -6.90 1.99
CA TYR A 15 -9.51 -6.69 2.66
C TYR A 15 -9.31 -6.20 4.09
N GLN A 16 -10.32 -5.50 4.63
CA GLN A 16 -10.30 -5.01 6.01
C GLN A 16 -10.06 -6.15 7.00
N SER A 17 -10.68 -7.31 6.77
CA SER A 17 -10.48 -8.51 7.60
C SER A 17 -9.03 -9.00 7.62
N ASN A 18 -8.33 -8.97 6.47
CA ASN A 18 -6.92 -9.35 6.38
C ASN A 18 -6.02 -8.32 7.08
N ARG A 19 -6.30 -7.03 6.90
CA ARG A 19 -5.58 -5.94 7.58
C ARG A 19 -5.69 -6.07 9.10
N ASP A 20 -6.92 -6.27 9.58
CA ASP A 20 -7.21 -6.33 11.00
C ASP A 20 -6.70 -7.64 11.62
N GLU A 21 -6.70 -8.74 10.87
CA GLU A 21 -6.02 -10.00 11.23
C GLU A 21 -4.51 -9.79 11.38
N LEU A 22 -3.87 -9.13 10.41
CA LEU A 22 -2.42 -8.88 10.42
C LEU A 22 -2.05 -8.10 11.68
N ARG A 23 -2.76 -6.99 11.87
CA ARG A 23 -2.59 -6.10 13.01
C ARG A 23 -2.78 -6.84 14.33
N ARG A 24 -3.82 -7.66 14.45
CA ARG A 24 -4.10 -8.41 15.69
C ARG A 24 -2.98 -9.40 16.02
N ARG A 25 -2.44 -10.11 15.03
CA ARG A 25 -1.33 -11.04 15.25
C ARG A 25 -0.05 -10.34 15.66
N VAL A 26 0.25 -9.20 15.05
CA VAL A 26 1.38 -8.35 15.46
C VAL A 26 1.23 -7.91 16.91
N ILE A 27 0.03 -7.42 17.30
CA ILE A 27 -0.26 -7.01 18.68
C ILE A 27 -0.07 -8.17 19.66
N GLN A 28 -0.62 -9.35 19.35
CA GLN A 28 -0.48 -10.55 20.19
C GLN A 28 0.98 -10.96 20.38
N TRP A 29 1.78 -10.88 19.30
CA TRP A 29 3.21 -11.13 19.39
C TRP A 29 3.90 -10.13 20.32
N LEU A 30 3.61 -8.84 20.18
CA LEU A 30 4.19 -7.79 21.02
C LEU A 30 3.77 -7.92 22.49
N GLU A 31 2.51 -8.27 22.77
CA GLU A 31 2.00 -8.52 24.11
C GLU A 31 2.71 -9.70 24.78
N ALA A 32 3.07 -10.74 24.01
CA ALA A 32 3.81 -11.89 24.51
C ALA A 32 5.28 -11.56 24.86
N GLU A 33 5.83 -10.44 24.37
CA GLU A 33 7.17 -9.96 24.73
C GLU A 33 7.18 -9.08 25.99
N ILE A 34 6.03 -8.72 26.54
CA ILE A 34 5.93 -7.95 27.78
C ILE A 34 6.44 -8.79 28.95
N ILE A 35 7.43 -8.26 29.68
CA ILE A 35 7.98 -8.85 30.89
C ILE A 35 7.30 -8.16 32.08
N PRO A 36 6.60 -8.88 32.96
CA PRO A 36 5.98 -8.28 34.13
C PRO A 36 7.03 -7.80 35.14
N ASP A 37 6.66 -6.82 35.97
CA ASP A 37 7.51 -6.36 37.06
C ASP A 37 7.88 -7.51 38.00
N GLY A 38 9.18 -7.68 38.23
CA GLY A 38 9.73 -8.64 39.16
C GLY A 38 10.07 -7.99 40.49
N TRP A 39 10.29 -8.81 41.52
CA TRP A 39 10.67 -8.34 42.85
C TRP A 39 11.95 -7.49 42.87
N PHE A 40 12.87 -7.73 41.93
CA PHE A 40 14.18 -7.05 41.83
C PHE A 40 14.44 -6.39 40.47
N SER A 41 13.46 -6.37 39.57
CA SER A 41 13.65 -5.87 38.21
C SER A 41 12.38 -5.19 37.69
N LYS A 42 12.54 -3.98 37.16
CA LYS A 42 11.49 -3.32 36.39
C LYS A 42 11.22 -4.17 35.13
N GLY A 43 9.96 -4.51 34.91
CA GLY A 43 9.48 -5.17 33.70
C GLY A 43 9.53 -4.23 32.49
N SER A 44 8.98 -4.69 31.38
CA SER A 44 8.76 -3.87 30.19
C SER A 44 7.28 -3.56 30.04
N ASN A 45 6.95 -2.40 29.46
CA ASN A 45 5.59 -2.10 29.02
C ASN A 45 5.47 -2.13 27.49
N TYR A 46 4.23 -2.11 26.98
CA TYR A 46 3.95 -2.20 25.55
C TYR A 46 4.67 -1.12 24.72
N SER A 47 4.71 0.12 25.21
CA SER A 47 5.40 1.22 24.53
C SER A 47 6.91 1.01 24.51
N GLU A 48 7.51 0.46 25.57
CA GLU A 48 8.94 0.16 25.63
C GLU A 48 9.31 -0.99 24.66
N ILE A 49 8.44 -2.00 24.51
CA ILE A 49 8.63 -3.07 23.50
C ILE A 49 8.56 -2.50 22.09
N LEU A 50 7.55 -1.68 21.78
CA LEU A 50 7.45 -1.03 20.47
C LEU A 50 8.63 -0.08 20.19
N ASP A 51 9.07 0.71 21.17
CA ASP A 51 10.20 1.63 21.02
C ASP A 51 11.51 0.89 20.70
N LYS A 52 11.71 -0.28 21.32
CA LYS A 52 12.84 -1.18 21.04
C LYS A 52 12.87 -1.61 19.58
N TYR A 53 11.72 -1.90 18.98
CA TYR A 53 11.63 -2.26 17.56
C TYR A 53 11.70 -1.05 16.62
N PHE A 54 11.15 0.09 17.04
CA PHE A 54 11.14 1.31 16.25
C PHE A 54 12.54 1.94 16.12
N LYS A 55 13.30 2.08 17.22
CA LYS A 55 14.50 2.93 17.27
C LYS A 55 15.85 2.22 17.13
N ALA A 56 15.89 0.89 16.98
CA ALA A 56 16.97 0.01 17.48
C ALA A 56 18.30 0.74 17.74
N ASN A 57 18.46 1.16 18.98
CA ASN A 57 19.54 2.05 19.40
C ASN A 57 20.86 1.24 19.44
N PRO A 58 21.95 1.66 18.77
CA PRO A 58 23.22 0.93 18.75
C PRO A 58 23.86 0.73 20.13
N LEU A 59 23.37 1.44 21.16
CA LEU A 59 23.96 1.48 22.50
C LEU A 59 23.43 0.41 23.48
N THR A 60 22.34 -0.30 23.15
CA THR A 60 21.71 -1.26 24.09
C THR A 60 21.82 -2.74 23.67
N SER A 61 22.38 -3.04 22.49
CA SER A 61 22.45 -4.40 21.96
C SER A 61 23.83 -5.03 22.15
N SER A 62 24.14 -5.46 23.38
CA SER A 62 25.26 -6.38 23.63
C SER A 62 24.85 -7.85 23.59
N HIS A 63 23.59 -8.15 23.33
CA HIS A 63 23.11 -9.52 23.14
C HIS A 63 21.87 -9.50 22.26
N LEU A 64 21.95 -10.21 21.13
CA LEU A 64 20.90 -10.51 20.16
C LEU A 64 20.63 -9.44 19.09
N SER A 65 20.81 -9.89 17.84
CA SER A 65 20.62 -9.23 16.55
C SER A 65 19.22 -8.64 16.35
N LEU A 66 18.84 -7.61 17.10
CA LEU A 66 17.76 -6.71 16.69
C LEU A 66 18.31 -5.74 15.64
N GLN A 67 17.88 -5.91 14.39
CA GLN A 67 18.11 -4.93 13.34
C GLN A 67 17.17 -3.74 13.57
N SER A 68 17.69 -2.52 13.45
CA SER A 68 16.84 -1.33 13.32
C SER A 68 16.01 -1.46 12.07
N PHE A 69 14.70 -1.23 12.18
CA PHE A 69 13.84 -1.12 11.01
C PHE A 69 13.85 0.29 10.45
N ASP A 70 13.93 1.31 11.32
CA ASP A 70 14.22 2.70 10.96
C ASP A 70 15.64 2.84 10.41
N ASP A 71 15.77 3.42 9.22
CA ASP A 71 17.04 3.74 8.56
C ASP A 71 17.75 4.97 9.17
N GLY A 72 17.17 5.54 10.23
CA GLY A 72 17.71 6.65 11.02
C GLY A 72 16.98 7.96 10.78
N ASP A 73 15.88 7.94 10.01
CA ASP A 73 15.00 9.08 9.79
C ASP A 73 13.93 9.24 10.90
N SER A 74 13.91 8.31 11.86
CA SER A 74 12.97 8.27 13.00
C SER A 74 11.51 8.09 12.57
N ARG A 75 11.30 7.45 11.42
CA ARG A 75 10.00 7.13 10.85
C ARG A 75 10.05 5.70 10.31
N LEU A 76 8.88 5.15 10.01
CA LEU A 76 8.76 3.85 9.36
C LEU A 76 8.00 3.99 8.06
N ASP A 77 8.67 3.72 6.95
CA ASP A 77 8.03 3.57 5.64
C ASP A 77 7.45 2.16 5.43
N SER A 78 6.76 1.96 4.30
CA SER A 78 6.16 0.67 3.94
C SER A 78 7.13 -0.51 3.97
N THR A 79 8.39 -0.29 3.55
CA THR A 79 9.39 -1.36 3.50
C THR A 79 9.89 -1.71 4.90
N GLU A 80 10.13 -0.69 5.72
CA GLU A 80 10.61 -0.84 7.10
C GLU A 80 9.54 -1.51 7.98
N PHE A 81 8.28 -1.06 7.85
CA PHE A 81 7.17 -1.65 8.57
C PHE A 81 6.88 -3.09 8.09
N LEU A 82 6.98 -3.36 6.78
CA LEU A 82 6.85 -4.72 6.27
C LEU A 82 7.93 -5.65 6.82
N LYS A 83 9.20 -5.22 6.87
CA LYS A 83 10.28 -6.00 7.48
C LYS A 83 10.00 -6.28 8.96
N PHE A 84 9.47 -5.32 9.70
CA PHE A 84 9.06 -5.51 11.09
C PHE A 84 7.97 -6.60 11.21
N VAL A 85 6.95 -6.55 10.36
CA VAL A 85 5.87 -7.55 10.31
C VAL A 85 6.40 -8.94 9.93
N GLU A 86 7.40 -9.00 9.06
CA GLU A 86 8.03 -10.25 8.60
C GLU A 86 9.05 -10.83 9.60
N GLN A 87 9.52 -10.06 10.60
CA GLN A 87 10.53 -10.51 11.57
C GLN A 87 10.12 -11.79 12.31
N ASN A 88 8.84 -11.93 12.64
CA ASN A 88 8.28 -13.10 13.30
C ASN A 88 7.24 -13.78 12.41
N GLU A 89 7.70 -14.31 11.28
CA GLU A 89 6.84 -14.94 10.28
C GLU A 89 5.90 -15.98 10.90
N THR A 90 6.37 -16.79 11.86
CA THR A 90 5.55 -17.85 12.46
C THR A 90 4.38 -17.32 13.28
N ALA A 91 4.53 -16.16 13.95
CA ALA A 91 3.44 -15.54 14.70
C ALA A 91 2.48 -14.74 13.82
N VAL A 92 2.99 -14.10 12.76
CA VAL A 92 2.25 -13.08 11.99
C VAL A 92 1.72 -13.59 10.64
N ASN A 93 2.02 -14.84 10.25
CA ASN A 93 1.66 -15.40 8.95
C ASN A 93 0.14 -15.44 8.67
N ILE A 94 -0.32 -14.63 7.73
CA ILE A 94 -1.63 -14.77 7.08
C ILE A 94 -1.51 -15.71 5.88
N THR A 95 -2.25 -16.82 5.90
CA THR A 95 -2.28 -17.84 4.85
C THR A 95 -3.61 -17.81 4.09
N THR A 96 -3.94 -16.66 3.49
CA THR A 96 -5.18 -16.50 2.72
C THR A 96 -5.09 -17.21 1.37
N TYR A 97 -3.90 -17.21 0.77
CA TYR A 97 -3.63 -17.84 -0.52
C TYR A 97 -2.77 -19.10 -0.35
N MET A 98 -2.82 -20.01 -1.33
CA MET A 98 -1.94 -21.20 -1.36
C MET A 98 -0.50 -20.85 -1.73
N ASP A 99 -0.32 -19.78 -2.51
CA ASP A 99 0.98 -19.32 -2.98
C ASP A 99 1.65 -18.38 -1.96
N GLN A 100 2.91 -18.66 -1.62
CA GLN A 100 3.64 -17.90 -0.60
C GLN A 100 3.98 -16.48 -1.08
N GLU A 101 4.32 -16.30 -2.35
CA GLU A 101 4.64 -14.98 -2.91
C GLU A 101 3.41 -14.06 -2.91
N THR A 102 2.24 -14.62 -3.22
CA THR A 102 0.95 -13.91 -3.15
C THR A 102 0.61 -13.49 -1.71
N ASN A 103 0.87 -14.36 -0.72
CA ASN A 103 0.70 -13.97 0.68
C ASN A 103 1.70 -12.88 1.11
N LYS A 104 2.93 -12.88 0.58
CA LYS A 104 3.90 -11.80 0.82
C LYS A 104 3.40 -10.48 0.26
N LEU A 105 2.87 -10.48 -0.96
CA LEU A 105 2.23 -9.31 -1.57
C LEU A 105 1.04 -8.83 -0.72
N LEU A 106 0.18 -9.74 -0.28
CA LEU A 106 -0.96 -9.41 0.60
C LEU A 106 -0.49 -8.70 1.88
N ARG A 107 0.59 -9.18 2.52
CA ARG A 107 1.14 -8.52 3.73
C ARG A 107 1.60 -7.10 3.43
N GLY A 108 2.30 -6.88 2.32
CA GLY A 108 2.69 -5.54 1.87
C GLY A 108 1.48 -4.62 1.69
N LEU A 109 0.46 -5.07 0.96
CA LEU A 109 -0.78 -4.30 0.77
C LEU A 109 -1.49 -3.96 2.08
N CYS A 110 -1.47 -4.88 3.05
CA CYS A 110 -2.05 -4.64 4.37
C CYS A 110 -1.21 -3.70 5.24
N VAL A 111 0.11 -3.73 5.10
CA VAL A 111 1.01 -2.75 5.72
C VAL A 111 0.74 -1.35 5.17
N ASP A 112 0.63 -1.20 3.85
CA ASP A 112 0.31 0.07 3.21
C ASP A 112 -1.05 0.61 3.71
N ALA A 113 -2.06 -0.25 3.81
CA ALA A 113 -3.36 0.12 4.34
C ALA A 113 -3.32 0.53 5.83
N LEU A 114 -2.42 -0.03 6.64
CA LEU A 114 -2.21 0.36 8.03
C LEU A 114 -1.50 1.72 8.15
N ILE A 115 -0.54 1.99 7.26
CA ILE A 115 0.14 3.28 7.18
C ILE A 115 -0.86 4.36 6.79
N GLU A 116 -1.58 4.19 5.68
CA GLU A 116 -2.60 5.14 5.20
C GLU A 116 -3.66 5.46 6.26
N LEU A 117 -3.96 4.51 7.15
CA LEU A 117 -4.93 4.71 8.22
C LEU A 117 -4.38 5.51 9.40
N SER A 118 -3.09 5.32 9.71
CA SER A 118 -2.48 5.78 10.96
C SER A 118 -1.62 7.02 10.78
N ASP A 119 -1.22 7.31 9.55
CA ASP A 119 -0.51 8.50 9.12
C ASP A 119 -1.43 9.73 9.22
N GLU A 120 -1.24 10.51 10.27
CA GLU A 120 -2.08 11.68 10.56
C GLU A 120 -1.66 12.91 9.76
N ASN A 121 -0.38 12.99 9.37
CA ASN A 121 0.19 14.12 8.66
C ASN A 121 0.32 13.90 7.14
N ALA A 122 -0.06 12.72 6.65
CA ALA A 122 -0.08 12.31 5.26
C ALA A 122 1.31 12.35 4.58
N ASP A 123 2.37 12.03 5.33
CA ASP A 123 3.74 11.95 4.80
C ASP A 123 4.17 10.55 4.34
N TRP A 124 3.23 9.60 4.35
CA TRP A 124 3.37 8.19 3.96
C TRP A 124 4.37 7.40 4.80
N LYS A 125 4.71 7.91 6.00
CA LYS A 125 5.55 7.23 6.97
C LYS A 125 4.90 7.32 8.35
N LEU A 126 5.29 6.41 9.24
CA LEU A 126 4.81 6.42 10.62
C LEU A 126 5.88 6.97 11.55
N SER A 127 5.60 8.10 12.19
CA SER A 127 6.30 8.49 13.41
C SER A 127 6.06 7.47 14.53
N PHE A 128 6.86 7.50 15.59
CA PHE A 128 6.67 6.59 16.73
C PHE A 128 5.28 6.70 17.36
N SER A 129 4.72 7.91 17.44
CA SER A 129 3.36 8.13 17.95
C SER A 129 2.28 7.48 17.07
N GLU A 130 2.41 7.59 15.75
CA GLU A 130 1.47 6.99 14.80
C GLU A 130 1.61 5.48 14.78
N PHE A 131 2.84 4.96 14.85
CA PHE A 131 3.12 3.54 14.98
C PHE A 131 2.55 2.95 16.28
N LEU A 132 2.75 3.62 17.41
CA LEU A 132 2.19 3.24 18.71
C LEU A 132 0.65 3.24 18.69
N LYS A 133 0.04 4.25 18.07
CA LYS A 133 -1.42 4.32 17.90
C LYS A 133 -1.91 3.19 16.99
N CYS A 134 -1.25 2.98 15.85
CA CYS A 134 -1.55 1.94 14.87
C CYS A 134 -1.61 0.57 15.55
N LEU A 135 -0.62 0.23 16.36
CA LEU A 135 -0.53 -1.06 17.04
C LEU A 135 -1.07 -1.04 18.48
N SER A 136 -1.83 -0.03 18.89
CA SER A 136 -2.42 -0.03 20.24
C SER A 136 -3.54 -1.07 20.36
N PRO A 137 -3.55 -1.97 21.37
CA PRO A 137 -4.64 -2.93 21.56
C PRO A 137 -6.03 -2.28 21.69
N SER A 138 -6.07 -1.04 22.19
CA SER A 138 -7.31 -0.26 22.35
C SER A 138 -7.79 0.45 21.09
N PHE A 139 -6.95 0.54 20.05
CA PHE A 139 -7.34 1.16 18.79
C PHE A 139 -8.08 0.15 17.91
N ASN A 140 -9.27 0.54 17.45
CA ASN A 140 -10.04 -0.23 16.47
C ASN A 140 -10.01 0.51 15.13
N PRO A 141 -9.34 -0.03 14.10
CA PRO A 141 -9.36 0.53 12.76
C PRO A 141 -10.79 0.81 12.28
N PRO A 142 -11.11 2.02 11.80
CA PRO A 142 -12.40 2.29 11.18
C PRO A 142 -12.54 1.51 9.87
N GLU A 143 -13.78 1.13 9.57
CA GLU A 143 -14.15 0.60 8.27
C GLU A 143 -14.19 1.75 7.24
N LYS A 144 -13.53 1.55 6.10
CA LYS A 144 -13.55 2.45 4.94
C LYS A 144 -14.35 1.82 3.81
N LYS A 145 -15.32 2.58 3.28
CA LYS A 145 -16.13 2.21 2.12
C LYS A 145 -15.53 2.80 0.84
N CYS A 146 -15.72 2.12 -0.28
CA CYS A 146 -15.32 2.67 -1.57
C CYS A 146 -16.45 3.53 -2.14
N ALA A 147 -16.11 4.67 -2.72
CA ALA A 147 -17.05 5.49 -3.48
C ALA A 147 -16.97 5.12 -4.96
N LEU A 148 -18.12 4.92 -5.61
CA LEU A 148 -18.23 4.79 -7.06
C LEU A 148 -19.44 5.58 -7.51
N GLU A 149 -19.21 6.57 -8.37
CA GLU A 149 -20.23 7.55 -8.75
C GLU A 149 -20.83 8.25 -7.51
N ASP A 150 -22.14 8.19 -7.31
CA ASP A 150 -22.84 8.78 -6.16
C ASP A 150 -23.18 7.74 -5.07
N GLU A 151 -22.63 6.52 -5.17
CA GLU A 151 -22.90 5.42 -4.25
C GLU A 151 -21.66 4.99 -3.43
N THR A 152 -21.91 4.41 -2.26
CA THR A 152 -20.88 3.87 -1.36
C THR A 152 -21.00 2.36 -1.23
N TYR A 153 -19.87 1.66 -1.33
CA TYR A 153 -19.79 0.21 -1.38
C TYR A 153 -18.95 -0.32 -0.23
N GLU A 154 -19.39 -1.43 0.35
CA GLU A 154 -18.67 -2.12 1.43
C GLU A 154 -17.42 -2.84 0.92
N ASP A 155 -16.50 -3.13 1.84
CA ASP A 155 -15.33 -3.97 1.58
C ASP A 155 -15.76 -5.32 0.98
N GLY A 156 -15.08 -5.76 -0.08
CA GLY A 156 -15.43 -6.96 -0.84
C GLY A 156 -16.50 -6.76 -1.91
N ALA A 157 -17.11 -5.57 -2.05
CA ALA A 157 -17.98 -5.29 -3.17
C ALA A 157 -17.23 -5.38 -4.50
N GLU A 158 -17.90 -5.86 -5.54
CA GLU A 158 -17.28 -6.11 -6.84
C GLU A 158 -18.03 -5.37 -7.94
N THR A 159 -17.27 -4.86 -8.91
CA THR A 159 -17.80 -4.28 -10.13
C THR A 159 -16.95 -4.70 -11.32
N GLN A 160 -17.42 -4.41 -12.53
CA GLN A 160 -16.73 -4.75 -13.75
C GLN A 160 -16.61 -3.51 -14.64
N VAL A 161 -15.37 -3.18 -15.02
CA VAL A 161 -15.06 -2.12 -15.96
C VAL A 161 -14.48 -2.78 -17.20
N GLU A 162 -15.26 -2.81 -18.29
CA GLU A 162 -14.96 -3.57 -19.51
C GLU A 162 -14.76 -5.07 -19.22
N CYS A 163 -13.56 -5.59 -19.45
CA CYS A 163 -13.19 -6.97 -19.11
C CYS A 163 -12.48 -7.08 -17.74
N ASN A 164 -12.20 -5.95 -17.09
CA ASN A 164 -11.47 -5.91 -15.83
C ASN A 164 -12.41 -6.01 -14.65
N ARG A 165 -12.04 -6.86 -13.69
CA ARG A 165 -12.78 -7.05 -12.45
C ARG A 165 -12.20 -6.15 -11.38
N CYS A 166 -13.05 -5.35 -10.76
CA CYS A 166 -12.67 -4.42 -9.71
C CYS A 166 -13.30 -4.85 -8.38
N VAL A 167 -12.55 -4.73 -7.30
CA VAL A 167 -12.98 -5.06 -5.96
C VAL A 167 -12.70 -3.89 -5.02
N CYS A 168 -13.68 -3.56 -4.18
CA CYS A 168 -13.51 -2.61 -3.10
C CYS A 168 -12.70 -3.27 -1.97
N ALA A 169 -11.56 -2.69 -1.61
CA ALA A 169 -10.70 -3.19 -0.55
C ALA A 169 -10.10 -2.04 0.27
N CYS A 170 -10.34 -2.03 1.58
CA CYS A 170 -9.90 -1.00 2.52
C CYS A 170 -10.26 0.45 2.08
N GLY A 171 -11.36 0.65 1.37
CA GLY A 171 -11.81 1.96 0.87
C GLY A 171 -11.30 2.34 -0.51
N ASN A 172 -10.51 1.47 -1.16
CA ASN A 172 -9.96 1.69 -2.49
C ASN A 172 -10.53 0.68 -3.50
N TRP A 173 -10.87 1.14 -4.70
CA TRP A 173 -11.20 0.26 -5.82
C TRP A 173 -9.92 -0.25 -6.47
N VAL A 174 -9.74 -1.58 -6.49
CA VAL A 174 -8.60 -2.23 -7.14
C VAL A 174 -9.09 -3.10 -8.27
N CYS A 175 -8.61 -2.83 -9.48
CA CYS A 175 -9.01 -3.54 -10.69
C CYS A 175 -7.89 -4.44 -11.21
N THR A 176 -8.25 -5.54 -11.86
CA THR A 176 -7.32 -6.22 -12.77
C THR A 176 -6.91 -5.27 -13.89
N ALA A 177 -5.71 -5.48 -14.46
CA ALA A 177 -5.18 -4.68 -15.56
C ALA A 177 -4.96 -5.52 -16.82
N MET A 178 -5.99 -6.27 -17.23
CA MET A 178 -5.97 -7.03 -18.48
C MET A 178 -6.33 -6.12 -19.66
N THR A 179 -5.68 -6.35 -20.80
CA THR A 179 -6.04 -5.71 -22.06
C THR A 179 -7.35 -6.28 -22.58
N CYS A 180 -8.38 -5.44 -22.65
CA CYS A 180 -9.69 -5.85 -23.15
C CYS A 180 -9.72 -5.80 -24.68
N GLU A 181 -9.88 -6.95 -25.32
CA GLU A 181 -10.14 -6.99 -26.75
C GLU A 181 -11.54 -6.43 -27.02
N GLY A 182 -11.60 -5.19 -27.48
CA GLY A 182 -12.83 -4.60 -27.96
C GLY A 182 -13.40 -5.45 -29.09
N LYS A 183 -14.71 -5.72 -29.06
CA LYS A 183 -15.46 -5.98 -30.30
C LYS A 183 -15.26 -4.74 -31.16
N THR A 184 -14.29 -4.79 -32.05
CA THR A 184 -14.19 -3.87 -33.16
C THR A 184 -15.47 -4.04 -33.96
N GLU A 185 -16.44 -3.15 -33.71
CA GLU A 185 -17.34 -2.69 -34.75
C GLU A 185 -16.50 -2.57 -36.02
N LYS A 186 -16.87 -3.32 -37.06
CA LYS A 186 -16.10 -3.48 -38.29
C LYS A 186 -15.91 -2.12 -38.96
N MET A 187 -14.89 -1.38 -38.56
CA MET A 187 -14.39 -0.27 -39.33
C MET A 187 -13.74 -0.89 -40.58
N PRO A 188 -14.19 -0.56 -41.80
CA PRO A 188 -13.74 -1.24 -43.00
C PRO A 188 -12.23 -1.08 -43.10
N ALA A 189 -11.56 -2.22 -43.30
CA ALA A 189 -10.11 -2.36 -43.35
C ALA A 189 -9.42 -1.21 -44.10
N ARG A 190 -8.91 -0.23 -43.35
CA ARG A 190 -7.79 0.56 -43.81
C ARG A 190 -6.54 -0.22 -43.42
N ARG A 191 -5.91 -0.72 -44.48
CA ARG A 191 -4.62 -1.40 -44.59
C ARG A 191 -3.73 -1.25 -43.35
N GLN A 192 -3.28 -2.41 -42.87
CA GLN A 192 -2.10 -2.61 -42.03
C GLN A 192 -1.02 -1.54 -42.33
N GLN A 193 -0.64 -0.76 -41.32
CA GLN A 193 0.70 -0.20 -41.24
C GLN A 193 1.38 -0.85 -40.01
N PRO A 194 2.61 -1.33 -40.17
CA PRO A 194 3.38 -1.94 -39.08
C PRO A 194 3.83 -0.85 -38.08
N ASP A 195 4.20 -1.28 -36.87
CA ASP A 195 5.00 -0.51 -35.91
C ASP A 195 5.99 0.41 -36.65
N GLN A 196 5.73 1.71 -36.60
CA GLN A 196 6.75 2.71 -36.90
C GLN A 196 7.33 3.13 -35.55
N ASP A 197 8.53 2.64 -35.24
CA ASP A 197 9.44 3.31 -34.34
C ASP A 197 9.45 4.79 -34.73
N LEU A 198 8.99 5.66 -33.82
CA LEU A 198 9.06 7.11 -34.01
C LEU A 198 10.53 7.48 -34.21
N THR A 199 10.82 8.18 -35.30
CA THR A 199 12.20 8.59 -35.58
C THR A 199 12.70 9.60 -34.55
N GLU A 200 14.00 9.66 -34.30
CA GLU A 200 14.61 10.57 -33.32
C GLU A 200 14.22 12.05 -33.56
N GLU A 201 13.97 12.41 -34.82
CA GLU A 201 13.52 13.74 -35.25
C GLU A 201 12.04 14.03 -34.90
N GLU A 202 11.19 13.01 -34.91
CA GLU A 202 9.78 13.13 -34.50
C GLU A 202 9.65 13.19 -32.98
N LEU A 203 10.46 12.42 -32.27
CA LEU A 203 10.56 12.50 -30.82
C LEU A 203 11.11 13.86 -30.36
N ALA A 204 12.14 14.39 -31.04
CA ALA A 204 12.69 15.71 -30.74
C ALA A 204 11.66 16.84 -30.92
N ARG A 205 10.82 16.76 -31.97
CA ARG A 205 9.72 17.72 -32.17
C ARG A 205 8.68 17.64 -31.05
N TYR A 206 8.29 16.44 -30.65
CA TYR A 206 7.33 16.24 -29.57
C TYR A 206 7.84 16.77 -28.22
N VAL A 207 9.11 16.48 -27.89
CA VAL A 207 9.76 17.01 -26.67
C VAL A 207 9.82 18.54 -26.69
N GLN A 208 10.13 19.14 -27.84
CA GLN A 208 10.20 20.59 -27.98
C GLN A 208 8.82 21.26 -27.81
N GLU A 209 7.77 20.61 -28.30
CA GLU A 209 6.39 21.09 -28.14
C GLU A 209 5.92 21.01 -26.68
N LEU A 210 6.28 19.93 -25.97
CA LEU A 210 6.03 19.80 -24.53
C LEU A 210 6.78 20.84 -23.70
N GLN A 211 8.05 21.12 -24.01
CA GLN A 211 8.84 22.16 -23.34
C GLN A 211 8.22 23.54 -23.53
N LYS A 212 7.74 23.86 -24.74
CA LYS A 212 7.03 25.10 -25.02
C LYS A 212 5.77 25.24 -24.17
N HIS A 213 5.02 24.16 -23.97
CA HIS A 213 3.82 24.17 -23.14
C HIS A 213 4.15 24.35 -21.65
N GLN A 214 5.22 23.73 -21.15
CA GLN A 214 5.71 23.96 -19.79
C GLN A 214 6.15 25.40 -19.56
N GLU A 215 6.94 25.99 -20.45
CA GLU A 215 7.35 27.39 -20.32
C GLU A 215 6.17 28.36 -20.33
N THR A 216 5.15 28.07 -21.15
CA THR A 216 3.94 28.88 -21.22
C THR A 216 3.16 28.79 -19.91
N ALA A 217 3.01 27.57 -19.36
CA ALA A 217 2.37 27.36 -18.06
C ALA A 217 3.14 28.02 -16.89
N GLU A 218 4.48 27.98 -16.91
CA GLU A 218 5.30 28.66 -15.90
C GLU A 218 5.22 30.19 -15.99
N LYS A 219 5.21 30.75 -17.21
CA LYS A 219 5.04 32.20 -17.43
C LYS A 219 3.66 32.67 -16.94
N THR A 220 2.61 31.90 -17.20
CA THR A 220 1.26 32.18 -16.69
C THR A 220 1.20 32.10 -15.17
N LYS A 221 1.86 31.11 -14.54
CA LYS A 221 1.97 31.03 -13.07
C LYS A 221 2.72 32.22 -12.47
N ARG A 222 3.85 32.65 -13.07
CA ARG A 222 4.66 33.78 -12.58
C ARG A 222 3.96 35.13 -12.75
N MET A 223 3.14 35.31 -13.78
CA MET A 223 2.30 36.51 -13.94
C MET A 223 1.21 36.57 -12.88
N SER A 224 0.57 35.44 -12.56
CA SER A 224 -0.47 35.36 -11.52
C SER A 224 0.07 35.73 -10.13
N THR A 225 1.32 35.37 -9.81
CA THR A 225 1.97 35.73 -8.53
C THR A 225 2.46 37.18 -8.43
N LYS A 226 2.42 37.97 -9.52
CA LYS A 226 2.87 39.37 -9.54
C LYS A 226 1.73 40.39 -9.43
N GLU A 227 0.47 39.95 -9.44
CA GLU A 227 -0.73 40.80 -9.31
C GLU A 227 -1.44 40.66 -7.95
N MET A 228 -0.72 40.29 -6.89
CA MET A 228 -1.19 40.35 -5.48
C MET A 228 -0.34 41.31 -4.66
#